data_AF-A0A0M2WHU1-F1
#
_entry.id   AF-A0A0M2WHU1-F1
#
_cell.length_a   1.000
_cell.length_b   1.000
_cell.length_c   1.000
_cell.angle_alpha   90.00
_cell.angle_beta   90.00
_cell.angle_gamma   90.00
#
_symmetry.space_group_name_H-M   'P 1'
#
loop_
_entity.id
_entity.type
_entity.pdbx_description
1 polymer ?
#
loop_
_entity_poly.entity_id
_entity_poly.type
_entity_poly.pdbx_seq_one_letter_code
_entity_poly.pdbx_strand_id
1 'polypeptide(L)'
;MSAPQTELTLEALTRPGLRGTIRLLGGPGTGKTTALVEAAAGHLAAGRDAESVLLLTGSSRLSAQARATITTKVLAAGEQTVIREPLVRTVHSYAFAVLRLAAQRAGGAPPRLITGAEQDGIIRELLAGDLEDGDASPVRWPERLRPALATVGFANELRDLMARCNERGIDPVALQRLGRRAQRPEWQAAGRFAQAYEQIMLLRAAVGMAAPQATVPA
;
A
#
# COMPACT_ATOMS: atom_id res chain seq x y z
N MET A 1 -30.79 7.07 -0.43
CA MET A 1 -31.45 6.21 -1.44
C MET A 1 -30.87 4.80 -1.32
N SER A 2 -31.67 3.81 -0.92
CA SER A 2 -31.24 2.42 -0.87
C SER A 2 -31.14 1.88 -2.29
N ALA A 3 -29.97 1.39 -2.69
CA ALA A 3 -29.82 0.71 -3.98
C ALA A 3 -30.74 -0.53 -4.01
N PRO A 4 -31.41 -0.84 -5.14
CA PRO A 4 -32.26 -2.02 -5.25
C PRO A 4 -31.43 -3.27 -4.95
N GLN A 5 -31.86 -4.04 -3.95
CA GLN A 5 -31.28 -5.35 -3.64
C GLN A 5 -31.79 -6.34 -4.68
N THR A 6 -31.03 -6.56 -5.74
CA THR A 6 -31.31 -7.65 -6.67
C THR A 6 -30.57 -8.88 -6.16
N GLU A 7 -31.28 -9.94 -5.80
CA GLU A 7 -30.67 -11.25 -5.56
C GLU A 7 -30.12 -11.77 -6.90
N LEU A 8 -28.80 -11.64 -7.07
CA LEU A 8 -28.09 -12.20 -8.20
C LEU A 8 -27.55 -13.58 -7.80
N THR A 9 -27.92 -14.61 -8.56
CA THR A 9 -27.30 -15.93 -8.43
C THR A 9 -25.84 -15.88 -8.89
N LEU A 10 -25.04 -16.86 -8.47
CA LEU A 10 -23.65 -16.97 -8.94
C LEU A 10 -23.56 -17.11 -10.46
N GLU A 11 -24.51 -17.83 -11.07
CA GLU A 11 -24.65 -17.92 -12.52
C GLU A 11 -24.93 -16.57 -13.17
N ALA A 12 -25.62 -15.66 -12.49
CA ALA A 12 -25.83 -14.32 -13.02
C ALA A 12 -24.53 -13.51 -13.07
N LEU A 13 -23.61 -13.72 -12.12
CA LEU A 13 -22.31 -13.04 -12.06
C LEU A 13 -21.35 -13.46 -13.18
N THR A 14 -21.52 -14.66 -13.74
CA THR A 14 -20.69 -15.18 -14.83
C THR A 14 -21.24 -14.79 -16.21
N ARG A 15 -22.46 -14.21 -16.30
CA ARG A 15 -23.08 -13.85 -17.58
C ARG A 15 -22.39 -12.64 -18.23
N PRO A 16 -22.07 -12.71 -19.54
CA PRO A 16 -21.33 -11.65 -20.21
C PRO A 16 -22.09 -10.32 -20.39
N GLY A 17 -23.42 -10.33 -20.26
CA GLY A 17 -24.29 -9.14 -20.40
C GLY A 17 -24.45 -8.29 -19.14
N LEU A 18 -23.96 -8.76 -17.99
CA LEU A 18 -24.07 -8.04 -16.72
C LEU A 18 -23.11 -6.83 -16.74
N ARG A 19 -23.63 -5.63 -16.49
CA ARG A 19 -22.86 -4.38 -16.47
C ARG A 19 -23.13 -3.59 -15.20
N GLY A 20 -22.14 -2.79 -14.77
CA GLY A 20 -22.23 -1.91 -13.61
C GLY A 20 -21.57 -2.49 -12.35
N THR A 21 -21.76 -1.81 -11.23
CA THR A 21 -21.19 -2.19 -9.94
C THR A 21 -22.15 -3.06 -9.16
N ILE A 22 -21.68 -4.22 -8.71
CA ILE A 22 -22.46 -5.18 -7.93
C ILE A 22 -21.87 -5.31 -6.54
N ARG A 23 -22.74 -5.34 -5.53
CA ARG A 23 -22.35 -5.54 -4.14
C ARG A 23 -22.80 -6.92 -3.67
N LEU A 24 -21.85 -7.83 -3.50
CA LEU A 24 -22.08 -9.16 -2.92
C LEU A 24 -21.95 -9.10 -1.40
N LEU A 25 -23.06 -9.29 -0.69
CA LEU A 25 -23.13 -9.33 0.76
C LEU A 25 -23.47 -10.74 1.25
N GLY A 26 -22.97 -11.10 2.42
CA GLY A 26 -23.25 -12.40 3.03
C GLY A 26 -22.50 -12.56 4.34
N GLY A 27 -23.05 -13.35 5.27
CA GLY A 27 -22.43 -13.64 6.55
C GLY A 27 -21.09 -14.38 6.43
N PRO A 28 -20.40 -14.64 7.56
CA PRO A 28 -19.23 -15.51 7.59
C PRO A 28 -19.55 -16.89 6.98
N GLY A 29 -18.63 -17.46 6.19
CA GLY A 29 -18.79 -18.81 5.64
C GLY A 29 -19.78 -18.96 4.47
N THR A 30 -20.50 -17.92 4.05
CA THR A 30 -21.52 -18.02 2.97
C THR A 30 -20.95 -18.14 1.55
N GLY A 31 -19.66 -18.46 1.39
CA GLY A 31 -19.06 -18.70 0.08
C GLY A 31 -18.77 -17.46 -0.78
N LYS A 32 -18.76 -16.23 -0.23
CA LYS A 32 -18.44 -15.00 -0.99
C LYS A 32 -17.13 -15.08 -1.78
N THR A 33 -16.07 -15.57 -1.13
CA THR A 33 -14.76 -15.74 -1.77
C THR A 33 -14.84 -16.75 -2.92
N THR A 34 -15.51 -17.88 -2.69
CA THR A 34 -15.75 -18.90 -3.70
C THR A 34 -16.52 -18.31 -4.87
N ALA A 35 -17.60 -17.58 -4.62
CA ALA A 35 -18.39 -16.91 -5.66
C ALA A 35 -17.56 -15.97 -6.54
N LEU A 36 -16.67 -15.15 -5.96
CA LEU A 36 -15.78 -14.28 -6.75
C LEU A 36 -14.76 -15.05 -7.59
N VAL A 37 -14.22 -16.15 -7.05
CA VAL A 37 -13.29 -17.04 -7.76
C VAL A 37 -13.98 -17.77 -8.91
N GLU A 38 -15.19 -18.29 -8.68
CA GLU A 38 -16.01 -18.94 -9.72
C GLU A 38 -16.41 -17.96 -10.81
N ALA A 39 -16.77 -16.73 -10.45
CA ALA A 39 -17.06 -15.68 -11.43
C ALA A 39 -15.84 -15.36 -12.28
N ALA A 40 -14.66 -15.19 -11.67
CA ALA A 40 -13.43 -14.93 -12.40
C ALA A 40 -13.07 -16.09 -13.35
N ALA A 41 -13.10 -17.34 -12.87
CA ALA A 41 -12.85 -18.52 -13.68
C ALA A 41 -13.87 -18.65 -14.82
N GLY A 42 -15.15 -18.37 -14.56
CA GLY A 42 -16.22 -18.43 -15.55
C GLY A 42 -16.05 -17.41 -16.67
N HIS A 43 -15.66 -16.16 -16.37
CA HIS A 43 -15.37 -15.16 -17.41
C HIS A 43 -14.17 -15.55 -18.27
N LEU A 44 -13.13 -16.12 -17.68
CA LEU A 44 -11.95 -16.59 -18.40
C LEU A 44 -12.26 -17.80 -19.29
N ALA A 45 -12.99 -18.79 -18.77
CA ALA A 45 -13.43 -19.96 -19.52
C ALA A 45 -14.42 -19.61 -20.65
N ALA A 46 -15.10 -18.46 -20.56
CA ALA A 46 -15.93 -17.91 -21.63
C ALA A 46 -15.15 -17.10 -22.67
N GLY A 47 -13.81 -17.14 -22.65
CA GLY A 47 -12.93 -16.49 -23.62
C GLY A 47 -12.73 -14.99 -23.40
N ARG A 48 -13.05 -14.43 -22.22
CA ARG A 48 -12.70 -13.03 -21.93
C ARG A 48 -11.20 -12.88 -21.81
N ASP A 49 -10.68 -11.73 -22.27
CA ASP A 49 -9.29 -11.36 -22.10
C ASP A 49 -8.91 -11.38 -20.61
N ALA A 50 -7.85 -12.10 -20.27
CA ALA A 50 -7.38 -12.25 -18.89
C ALA A 50 -6.91 -10.92 -18.28
N GLU A 51 -6.41 -10.00 -19.10
CA GLU A 51 -6.01 -8.65 -18.65
C GLU A 51 -7.22 -7.81 -18.22
N SER A 52 -8.44 -8.20 -18.62
CA SER A 52 -9.69 -7.54 -18.19
C SER A 52 -10.22 -8.04 -16.84
N VAL A 53 -9.60 -9.07 -16.24
CA VAL A 53 -10.02 -9.68 -14.97
C VAL A 53 -8.98 -9.41 -13.87
N LEU A 54 -9.35 -8.58 -12.88
CA LEU A 54 -8.54 -8.26 -11.71
C LEU A 54 -9.25 -8.73 -10.43
N LEU A 55 -8.58 -9.57 -9.66
CA LEU A 55 -9.04 -9.99 -8.33
C LEU A 55 -8.10 -9.42 -7.26
N LEU A 56 -8.63 -8.52 -6.42
CA LEU A 56 -7.89 -7.93 -5.30
C LEU A 56 -8.22 -8.67 -4.00
N THR A 57 -7.18 -9.21 -3.34
CA THR A 57 -7.31 -9.92 -2.06
C THR A 57 -6.63 -9.16 -0.92
N GLY A 58 -6.98 -9.52 0.32
CA GLY A 58 -6.43 -8.89 1.53
C GLY A 58 -5.03 -9.37 1.93
N SER A 59 -4.52 -10.46 1.35
CA SER A 59 -3.18 -10.99 1.65
C SER A 59 -2.60 -11.78 0.48
N SER A 60 -1.27 -11.89 0.46
CA SER A 60 -0.52 -12.64 -0.55
C SER A 60 -0.89 -14.13 -0.54
N ARG A 61 -1.09 -14.71 0.65
CA ARG A 61 -1.56 -16.10 0.81
C ARG A 61 -2.92 -16.31 0.13
N LEU A 62 -3.87 -15.40 0.35
CA LEU A 62 -5.18 -15.46 -0.30
C LEU A 62 -5.06 -15.24 -1.81
N SER A 63 -4.16 -14.37 -2.26
CA SER A 63 -3.91 -14.20 -3.71
C SER A 63 -3.41 -15.49 -4.34
N ALA A 64 -2.44 -16.16 -3.72
CA ALA A 64 -1.87 -17.41 -4.22
C ALA A 64 -2.92 -18.52 -4.27
N GLN A 65 -3.72 -18.66 -3.20
CA GLN A 65 -4.80 -19.65 -3.16
C GLN A 65 -5.85 -19.40 -4.24
N ALA A 66 -6.35 -18.17 -4.37
CA ALA A 66 -7.33 -17.83 -5.39
C ALA A 66 -6.79 -18.05 -6.81
N ARG A 67 -5.52 -17.67 -7.06
CA ARG A 67 -4.86 -17.92 -8.34
C ARG A 67 -4.80 -19.41 -8.67
N ALA A 68 -4.33 -20.24 -7.74
CA ALA A 68 -4.26 -21.68 -7.94
C ALA A 68 -5.65 -22.27 -8.28
N THR A 69 -6.69 -21.86 -7.54
CA THR A 69 -8.07 -22.32 -7.82
C THR A 69 -8.56 -21.88 -9.19
N ILE A 70 -8.31 -20.64 -9.60
CA ILE A 70 -8.71 -20.16 -10.94
C ILE A 70 -7.96 -20.94 -12.02
N THR A 71 -6.64 -21.08 -11.90
CA THR A 71 -5.82 -21.83 -12.87
C THR A 71 -6.32 -23.26 -13.03
N THR A 72 -6.57 -23.99 -11.93
CA THR A 72 -7.11 -25.36 -11.99
C THR A 72 -8.45 -25.41 -12.72
N LYS A 73 -9.34 -24.45 -12.48
CA LYS A 73 -10.66 -24.41 -13.11
C LYS A 73 -10.61 -24.10 -14.61
N VAL A 74 -9.79 -23.12 -15.01
CA VAL A 74 -9.66 -22.75 -16.43
C VAL A 74 -9.01 -23.90 -17.21
N LEU A 75 -8.00 -24.57 -16.66
CA LEU A 75 -7.39 -25.75 -17.28
C LEU A 75 -8.39 -26.90 -17.45
N ALA A 76 -9.26 -27.13 -16.46
CA ALA A 76 -10.31 -28.15 -16.56
C ALA A 76 -11.38 -27.82 -17.62
N ALA A 77 -11.55 -26.56 -18.00
CA ALA A 77 -12.51 -26.12 -19.01
C ALA A 77 -12.04 -26.32 -20.46
N GLY A 78 -10.80 -26.77 -20.68
CA GLY A 78 -10.37 -27.37 -21.95
C GLY A 78 -9.83 -26.43 -23.03
N GLU A 79 -9.69 -25.12 -22.79
CA GLU A 79 -9.07 -24.21 -23.76
C GLU A 79 -7.54 -24.14 -23.60
N GLN A 80 -6.83 -24.72 -24.57
CA GLN A 80 -5.36 -24.76 -24.71
C GLN A 80 -4.75 -23.41 -25.14
N THR A 81 -5.41 -22.29 -24.83
CA THR A 81 -4.85 -20.97 -25.05
C THR A 81 -3.77 -20.76 -23.99
N VAL A 82 -2.59 -20.26 -24.36
CA VAL A 82 -1.57 -19.81 -23.41
C VAL A 82 -2.23 -18.84 -22.43
N ILE A 83 -2.64 -19.33 -21.27
CA ILE A 83 -3.42 -18.55 -20.31
C ILE A 83 -2.46 -17.51 -19.76
N ARG A 84 -2.58 -16.27 -20.24
CA ARG A 84 -2.06 -15.13 -19.46
C ARG A 84 -2.82 -15.17 -18.14
N GLU A 85 -2.11 -15.41 -17.04
CA GLU A 85 -2.75 -15.62 -15.76
C GLU A 85 -3.55 -14.36 -15.36
N PRO A 86 -4.79 -14.50 -14.88
CA PRO A 86 -5.56 -13.37 -14.38
C PRO A 86 -4.80 -12.67 -13.26
N LEU A 87 -4.97 -11.34 -13.18
CA LEU A 87 -4.26 -10.53 -12.20
C LEU A 87 -4.89 -10.75 -10.81
N VAL A 88 -4.41 -11.76 -10.09
CA VAL A 88 -4.75 -11.97 -8.68
C VAL A 88 -3.67 -11.36 -7.80
N ARG A 89 -4.00 -10.25 -7.14
CA ARG A 89 -3.04 -9.40 -6.43
C ARG A 89 -3.57 -8.93 -5.09
N THR A 90 -2.68 -8.46 -4.23
CA THR A 90 -3.09 -7.62 -3.11
C THR A 90 -3.24 -6.18 -3.60
N VAL A 91 -3.95 -5.35 -2.85
CA VAL A 91 -4.05 -3.90 -3.14
C VAL A 91 -2.65 -3.28 -3.26
N HIS A 92 -1.75 -3.61 -2.33
CA HIS A 92 -0.38 -3.10 -2.32
C HIS A 92 0.44 -3.55 -3.54
N SER A 93 0.35 -4.84 -3.93
CA SER A 93 1.12 -5.33 -5.08
C SER A 93 0.56 -4.84 -6.42
N TYR A 94 -0.74 -4.54 -6.48
CA TYR A 94 -1.35 -3.86 -7.62
C TYR A 94 -0.88 -2.40 -7.72
N ALA A 95 -0.96 -1.63 -6.62
CA ALA A 95 -0.51 -0.24 -6.57
C ALA A 95 0.97 -0.09 -6.97
N PHE A 96 1.84 -0.95 -6.44
CA PHE A 96 3.26 -0.96 -6.81
C PHE A 96 3.49 -1.20 -8.31
N ALA A 97 2.71 -2.10 -8.92
CA ALA A 97 2.83 -2.38 -10.34
C ALA A 97 2.33 -1.23 -11.22
N VAL A 98 1.27 -0.54 -10.81
CA VAL A 98 0.80 0.69 -11.46
C VAL A 98 1.89 1.75 -11.43
N LEU A 99 2.50 1.99 -10.26
CA LEU A 99 3.60 2.96 -10.11
C LEU A 99 4.82 2.59 -10.95
N ARG A 100 5.20 1.31 -10.97
CA ARG A 100 6.30 0.81 -11.80
C ARG A 100 6.05 1.04 -13.29
N LEU A 101 4.83 0.77 -13.77
CA LEU A 101 4.45 1.00 -15.15
C LEU A 101 4.45 2.50 -15.49
N ALA A 102 3.95 3.34 -14.58
CA ALA A 102 3.98 4.79 -14.76
C ALA A 102 5.42 5.34 -14.85
N ALA A 103 6.32 4.89 -13.96
CA ALA A 103 7.73 5.26 -14.00
C ALA A 103 8.40 4.84 -15.32
N GLN A 104 8.15 3.59 -15.76
CA GLN A 104 8.67 3.09 -17.03
C GLN A 104 8.20 3.93 -18.22
N ARG A 105 6.91 4.32 -18.26
CA ARG A 105 6.37 5.18 -19.32
C ARG A 105 6.95 6.58 -19.31
N ALA A 106 7.33 7.09 -18.14
CA ALA A 106 8.00 8.37 -17.98
C ALA A 106 9.52 8.30 -18.24
N GLY A 107 10.08 7.13 -18.56
CA GLY A 107 11.53 6.93 -18.72
C GLY A 107 12.32 6.99 -17.41
N GLY A 108 11.65 6.93 -16.26
CA GLY A 108 12.28 6.92 -14.94
C GLY A 108 12.67 5.51 -14.49
N ALA A 109 13.54 5.43 -13.48
CA ALA A 109 13.85 4.16 -12.83
C ALA A 109 12.64 3.64 -12.02
N PRO A 110 12.53 2.32 -11.83
CA PRO A 110 11.40 1.72 -11.12
C PRO A 110 11.38 2.14 -9.64
N PRO A 111 10.18 2.27 -9.03
CA PRO A 111 10.07 2.58 -7.61
C PRO A 111 10.72 1.46 -6.78
N ARG A 112 11.45 1.85 -5.72
CA ARG A 112 12.04 0.92 -4.75
C ARG A 112 11.26 0.92 -3.46
N LEU A 113 10.97 -0.26 -2.93
CA LEU A 113 10.42 -0.41 -1.58
C LEU A 113 11.53 -0.27 -0.55
N ILE A 114 11.30 0.55 0.45
CA ILE A 114 12.18 0.69 1.62
C ILE A 114 11.77 -0.37 2.63
N THR A 115 12.74 -1.12 3.15
CA THR A 115 12.47 -2.13 4.18
C THR A 115 12.20 -1.46 5.53
N GLY A 116 11.50 -2.14 6.44
CA GLY A 116 11.28 -1.62 7.80
C GLY A 116 12.59 -1.29 8.52
N ALA A 117 13.58 -2.19 8.44
CA ALA A 117 14.90 -1.97 9.04
C ALA A 117 15.63 -0.76 8.45
N GLU A 118 15.55 -0.55 7.13
CA GLU A 118 16.14 0.62 6.48
C GLU A 118 15.43 1.91 6.92
N GLN A 119 14.10 1.91 6.94
CA GLN A 119 13.31 3.04 7.44
C GLN A 119 13.64 3.35 8.90
N ASP A 120 13.75 2.33 9.76
CA ASP A 120 14.10 2.48 11.18
C ASP A 120 15.51 3.04 11.35
N GLY A 121 16.46 2.64 10.51
CA GLY A 121 17.80 3.20 10.47
C GLY A 121 17.77 4.70 10.20
N ILE A 122 17.05 5.10 9.15
CA ILE A 122 16.90 6.51 8.77
C ILE A 122 16.23 7.32 9.88
N ILE A 123 15.11 6.84 10.45
CA ILE A 123 14.40 7.57 11.51
C ILE A 123 15.32 7.81 12.70
N ARG A 124 16.10 6.80 13.12
CA ARG A 124 17.05 6.96 14.23
C ARG A 124 18.19 7.91 13.91
N GLU A 125 18.70 7.89 12.67
CA GLU A 125 19.73 8.83 12.20
C GLU A 125 19.23 10.29 12.32
N LEU A 126 17.99 10.56 11.86
CA LEU A 126 17.40 11.88 11.96
C LEU A 126 17.13 12.32 13.40
N LEU A 127 16.65 11.40 14.25
CA LEU A 127 16.41 11.68 15.67
C LEU A 127 17.71 11.96 16.43
N ALA A 128 18.81 11.29 16.07
CA ALA A 128 20.13 11.56 16.64
C ALA A 128 20.61 12.97 16.29
N GLY A 129 20.48 13.38 15.02
CA GLY A 129 20.80 14.75 14.59
C GLY A 129 19.94 15.80 15.30
N ASP A 130 18.64 15.57 15.44
CA ASP A 130 17.74 16.44 16.21
C ASP A 130 18.14 16.57 17.68
N LEU A 131 18.68 15.50 18.28
CA LEU A 131 19.15 15.49 19.66
C LEU A 131 20.46 16.25 19.81
N GLU A 132 21.39 16.08 18.87
CA GLU A 132 22.67 16.81 18.81
C GLU A 132 22.47 18.31 18.65
N ASP A 133 21.54 18.72 17.77
CA ASP A 133 21.20 20.12 17.52
C ASP A 133 20.44 20.78 18.70
N GLY A 134 19.75 19.98 19.53
CA GLY A 134 19.03 20.46 20.71
C GLY A 134 18.02 21.58 20.40
N ASP A 135 18.22 22.77 20.98
CA ASP A 135 17.37 23.94 20.74
C ASP A 135 17.47 24.49 19.32
N ALA A 136 18.57 24.21 18.61
CA ALA A 136 18.78 24.63 17.24
C ALA A 136 18.05 23.73 16.22
N SER A 137 17.58 22.54 16.63
CA SER A 137 16.88 21.62 15.72
C SER A 137 15.63 22.31 15.11
N PRO A 138 15.45 22.24 13.79
CA PRO A 138 14.29 22.80 13.11
C PRO A 138 12.99 22.06 13.50
N VAL A 139 13.09 20.82 13.97
CA VAL A 139 11.95 20.02 14.44
C VAL A 139 11.42 20.55 15.78
N ARG A 140 12.27 21.20 16.60
CA ARG A 140 11.91 21.82 17.88
C ARG A 140 11.10 20.86 18.76
N TRP A 141 11.70 19.72 19.09
CA TRP A 141 11.09 18.77 20.02
C TRP A 141 10.86 19.43 21.39
N PRO A 142 9.69 19.22 22.03
CA PRO A 142 9.47 19.64 23.41
C PRO A 142 10.57 19.10 24.31
N GLU A 143 11.07 19.93 25.23
CA GLU A 143 12.20 19.58 26.12
C GLU A 143 12.01 18.24 26.83
N ARG A 144 10.79 17.99 27.34
CA ARG A 144 10.38 16.73 27.98
C ARG A 144 10.57 15.47 27.13
N LEU A 145 10.63 15.59 25.80
CA LEU A 145 10.79 14.47 24.87
C LEU A 145 12.24 14.26 24.44
N ARG A 146 13.15 15.22 24.66
CA ARG A 146 14.56 15.12 24.22
C ARG A 146 15.27 13.86 24.73
N PRO A 147 15.13 13.47 26.01
CA PRO A 147 15.77 12.24 26.49
C PRO A 147 15.26 10.97 25.79
N ALA A 148 14.03 11.00 25.25
CA ALA A 148 13.44 9.86 24.57
C ALA A 148 13.91 9.70 23.12
N LEU A 149 14.46 10.75 22.49
CA LEU A 149 14.85 10.73 21.07
C LEU A 149 15.90 9.65 20.76
N ALA A 150 16.80 9.36 21.71
CA ALA A 150 17.83 8.33 21.57
C ALA A 150 17.29 6.89 21.71
N THR A 151 16.02 6.71 22.07
CA THR A 151 15.46 5.39 22.37
C THR A 151 14.84 4.73 21.14
N VAL A 152 15.00 3.41 21.03
CA VAL A 152 14.35 2.60 19.99
C VAL A 152 12.83 2.66 20.10
N GLY A 153 12.29 2.72 21.33
CA GLY A 153 10.85 2.82 21.58
C GLY A 153 10.25 4.09 20.97
N PHE A 154 10.89 5.25 21.17
CA PHE A 154 10.41 6.50 20.61
C PHE A 154 10.41 6.50 19.08
N ALA A 155 11.46 5.98 18.46
CA ALA A 155 11.54 5.84 17.00
C ALA A 155 10.39 4.97 16.44
N ASN A 156 10.07 3.86 17.13
CA ASN A 156 8.96 2.98 16.76
C ASN A 156 7.60 3.66 16.87
N GLU A 157 7.33 4.37 17.97
CA GLU A 157 6.08 5.10 18.17
C GLU A 157 5.92 6.24 17.15
N LEU A 158 7.00 6.95 16.83
CA LEU A 158 7.00 7.99 15.80
C LEU A 158 6.73 7.41 14.41
N ARG A 159 7.33 6.25 14.08
CA ARG A 159 7.05 5.52 12.84
C ARG A 159 5.58 5.08 12.76
N ASP A 160 5.02 4.52 13.83
CA ASP A 160 3.61 4.14 13.85
C ASP A 160 2.71 5.36 13.66
N LEU A 161 2.96 6.46 14.37
CA LEU A 161 2.22 7.71 14.20
C LEU A 161 2.22 8.18 12.73
N MET A 162 3.38 8.21 12.08
CA MET A 162 3.48 8.59 10.66
C MET A 162 2.71 7.63 9.75
N ALA A 163 2.82 6.32 9.98
CA ALA A 163 2.08 5.32 9.23
C ALA A 163 0.56 5.49 9.38
N ARG A 164 0.07 5.70 10.60
CA ARG A 164 -1.35 5.94 10.90
C ARG A 164 -1.88 7.23 10.28
N CYS A 165 -1.05 8.28 10.22
CA CYS A 165 -1.38 9.52 9.53
C CYS A 165 -1.55 9.28 8.03
N ASN A 166 -0.60 8.57 7.41
CA ASN A 166 -0.66 8.23 5.98
C ASN A 166 -1.88 7.36 5.63
N GLU A 167 -2.21 6.36 6.45
CA GLU A 167 -3.43 5.54 6.30
C GLU A 167 -4.72 6.38 6.27
N ARG A 168 -4.70 7.57 6.89
CA ARG A 168 -5.85 8.48 7.03
C ARG A 168 -5.77 9.69 6.10
N GLY A 169 -4.76 9.77 5.25
CA GLY A 169 -4.53 10.92 4.37
C GLY A 169 -4.16 12.21 5.11
N ILE A 170 -3.57 12.09 6.30
CA ILE A 170 -3.05 13.23 7.07
C ILE A 170 -1.60 13.46 6.67
N ASP A 171 -1.36 14.46 5.83
CA ASP A 171 0.00 14.86 5.44
C ASP A 171 0.75 15.55 6.62
N PRO A 172 2.10 15.71 6.53
CA PRO A 172 2.89 16.33 7.59
C PRO A 172 2.43 17.75 7.97
N VAL A 173 2.00 18.56 7.02
CA VAL A 173 1.51 19.93 7.24
C VAL A 173 0.14 19.92 7.92
N ALA A 174 -0.72 18.96 7.59
CA ALA A 174 -1.99 18.70 8.27
C ALA A 174 -1.76 18.27 9.71
N LEU A 175 -0.78 17.39 9.98
CA LEU A 175 -0.42 16.99 11.35
C LEU A 175 0.08 18.19 12.18
N GLN A 176 0.90 19.06 11.60
CA GLN A 176 1.30 20.31 12.25
C GLN A 176 0.11 21.21 12.58
N ARG A 177 -0.84 21.37 11.65
CA ARG A 177 -2.07 22.16 11.89
C ARG A 177 -2.93 21.56 12.99
N LEU A 178 -3.09 20.23 13.03
CA LEU A 178 -3.80 19.52 14.09
C LEU A 178 -3.12 19.76 15.45
N GLY A 179 -1.80 19.65 15.52
CA GLY A 179 -1.03 19.93 16.73
C GLY A 179 -1.21 21.35 17.25
N ARG A 180 -1.29 22.36 16.36
CA ARG A 180 -1.59 23.75 16.76
C ARG A 180 -2.98 23.89 17.33
N ARG A 181 -4.01 23.37 16.63
CA ARG A 181 -5.41 23.45 17.07
C ARG A 181 -5.66 22.75 18.40
N ALA A 182 -5.04 21.58 18.59
CA ALA A 182 -5.17 20.79 19.81
C ALA A 182 -4.21 21.20 20.93
N GLN A 183 -3.37 22.24 20.71
CA GLN A 183 -2.32 22.66 21.63
C GLN A 183 -1.40 21.50 22.07
N ARG A 184 -1.06 20.62 21.11
CA ARG A 184 -0.14 19.49 21.29
C ARG A 184 1.18 19.79 20.58
N PRO A 185 2.20 20.33 21.28
CA PRO A 185 3.47 20.67 20.64
C PRO A 185 4.22 19.43 20.12
N GLU A 186 4.04 18.26 20.74
CA GLU A 186 4.57 16.97 20.26
C GLU A 186 4.06 16.60 18.86
N TRP A 187 2.80 16.91 18.53
CA TRP A 187 2.24 16.63 17.20
C TRP A 187 2.80 17.59 16.15
N GLN A 188 3.07 18.84 16.55
CA GLN A 188 3.72 19.80 15.67
C GLN A 188 5.16 19.39 15.36
N ALA A 189 5.90 18.90 16.37
CA ALA A 189 7.23 18.37 16.18
C ALA A 189 7.22 17.11 15.29
N ALA A 190 6.34 16.14 15.57
CA ALA A 190 6.18 14.96 14.72
C ALA A 190 5.84 15.30 13.26
N GLY A 191 4.99 16.32 13.03
CA GLY A 191 4.68 16.77 11.68
C GLY A 191 5.84 17.52 10.99
N ARG A 192 6.71 18.20 11.72
CA ARG A 192 7.96 18.77 11.15
C ARG A 192 8.96 17.68 10.83
N PHE A 193 9.11 16.70 11.72
CA PHE A 193 9.96 15.52 11.51
C PHE A 193 9.51 14.75 10.27
N ALA A 194 8.21 14.44 10.15
CA ALA A 194 7.66 13.71 8.99
C ALA A 194 7.92 14.47 7.67
N GLN A 195 7.81 15.80 7.68
CA GLN A 195 8.11 16.64 6.53
C GLN A 195 9.60 16.56 6.12
N ALA A 196 10.51 16.66 7.10
CA ALA A 196 11.95 16.53 6.84
C ALA A 196 12.29 15.13 6.33
N TYR A 197 11.71 14.10 6.95
CA TYR A 197 11.84 12.71 6.52
C TYR A 197 11.42 12.51 5.05
N GLU A 198 10.25 13.01 4.65
CA GLU A 198 9.79 12.92 3.25
C GLU A 198 10.74 13.62 2.27
N GLN A 199 11.24 14.80 2.60
CA GLN A 199 12.21 15.52 1.77
C GLN A 199 13.51 14.73 1.59
N ILE A 200 14.01 14.11 2.67
CA ILE A 200 15.20 13.28 2.63
C ILE A 200 14.95 12.01 1.81
N MET A 201 13.76 11.41 1.90
CA MET A 201 13.39 10.27 1.06
C MET A 201 13.31 10.63 -0.41
N LEU A 202 12.77 11.79 -0.76
CA LEU A 202 12.75 12.30 -2.13
C LEU A 202 14.18 12.51 -2.67
N LEU A 203 15.07 13.08 -1.86
CA LEU A 203 16.46 13.28 -2.24
C LEU A 203 17.20 11.94 -2.41
N ARG A 204 17.04 11.00 -1.47
CA ARG A 204 17.63 9.65 -1.58
C ARG A 204 17.10 8.91 -2.80
N ALA A 205 15.82 9.05 -3.12
CA ALA A 205 15.25 8.49 -4.33
C ALA A 205 15.90 9.09 -5.58
N ALA A 206 16.05 10.42 -5.65
CA ALA A 206 16.71 11.09 -6.77
C ALA A 206 18.19 10.68 -6.93
N VAL A 207 18.94 10.54 -5.82
CA VAL A 207 20.35 10.11 -5.84
C VAL A 207 20.47 8.63 -6.23
N GLY A 208 19.61 7.76 -5.70
CA GLY A 208 19.56 6.35 -6.10
C GLY A 208 19.19 6.15 -7.57
N MET A 209 18.45 7.09 -8.17
CA MET A 209 18.16 7.12 -9.61
C MET A 209 19.40 7.54 -10.45
N ALA A 210 20.35 8.28 -9.86
CA ALA A 210 21.60 8.69 -10.52
C ALA A 210 22.74 7.67 -10.35
N ALA A 211 22.72 6.86 -9.29
CA ALA A 211 23.74 5.85 -8.98
C ALA A 211 23.13 4.56 -8.38
N PRO A 212 22.55 3.66 -9.20
CA PRO A 212 21.86 2.46 -8.72
C PRO A 212 22.76 1.42 -8.00
N GLN A 213 24.09 1.63 -7.98
CA GLN A 213 25.06 0.80 -7.27
C GLN A 213 25.70 1.48 -6.03
N ALA A 214 25.22 2.65 -5.62
CA ALA A 214 25.72 3.30 -4.41
C ALA A 214 25.19 2.58 -3.16
N THR A 215 25.92 1.57 -2.70
CA THR A 215 25.72 0.98 -1.38
C THR A 215 26.05 2.01 -0.31
N VAL A 216 25.23 2.06 0.75
CA VAL A 216 25.47 2.91 1.93
C VAL A 216 26.85 2.55 2.53
N PRO A 217 27.76 3.51 2.77
CA PRO A 217 28.99 3.22 3.51
C PRO A 217 28.62 2.83 4.94
N ALA A 218 29.29 1.80 5.45
CA ALA A 218 29.10 1.26 6.81
C ALA A 218 29.50 2.25 7.90
#